data_AF-A0AAX4IIF5-F1
#
_entry.id   AF-A0AAX4IIF5-F1
#
_cell.length_a   1.000
_cell.length_b   1.000
_cell.length_c   1.000
_cell.angle_alpha   90.00
_cell.angle_beta   90.00
_cell.angle_gamma   90.00
#
_symmetry.space_group_name_H-M   'P 1'
#
loop_
_entity.id
_entity.type
_entity.pdbx_description
1 polymer ?
#
loop_
_entity_poly.entity_id
_entity_poly.type
_entity_poly.pdbx_seq_one_letter_code
_entity_poly.pdbx_strand_id
1 'polypeptide(L)'
;MSSEEEKVCSFTRLVFDPRNGPLNLDGDNQHAEDAEMEVEILQTIGGNPGSGYNPGPQKILCRVVVAPLISPCKQEQEIPIKGQLLFLKLFDALFWHRAVDITKRRFKVPIQADSAFSDEFGWTTKVASVNSTFANQFRHVAILAIEYVDGVCLQDLFLPTGPISKTVKLYTDSSVPASFNTDQDQRMKILAKLMDGTVTQEFLGLDHCEFHPKNVIVTMRNLGQPLEEPRAVLVGYGRALVDDLRSEPARFWKHFPTKHHPVIRFGWQRLDPFNGWIPFAWRGPEHDINDAPLLDKWMVGTLGPLTDNADYTTFVPETLPTGAMPEG
;
A
#
# COMPACT_ATOMS: atom_id res chain seq x y z
N MET A 1 9.04 -31.36 25.13
CA MET A 1 7.78 -30.91 25.75
C MET A 1 8.14 -29.85 26.75
N SER A 2 7.87 -28.57 26.45
CA SER A 2 8.01 -27.49 27.45
C SER A 2 6.94 -27.66 28.52
N SER A 3 7.28 -27.39 29.78
CA SER A 3 6.34 -27.50 30.89
C SER A 3 5.18 -26.51 30.73
N GLU A 4 4.00 -26.81 31.29
CA GLU A 4 2.86 -25.87 31.30
C GLU A 4 3.24 -24.51 31.91
N GLU A 5 4.10 -24.52 32.93
CA GLU A 5 4.64 -23.29 33.54
C GLU A 5 5.58 -22.52 32.61
N GLU A 6 6.39 -23.20 31.79
CA GLU A 6 7.21 -22.54 30.75
C GLU A 6 6.35 -21.96 29.64
N LYS A 7 5.23 -22.61 29.27
CA LYS A 7 4.29 -22.09 28.26
C LYS A 7 3.56 -20.85 28.77
N VAL A 8 3.17 -20.82 30.05
CA VAL A 8 2.54 -19.65 30.67
C VAL A 8 3.55 -18.54 30.91
N CYS A 9 4.76 -18.85 31.39
CA CYS A 9 5.84 -17.87 31.61
C CYS A 9 6.41 -17.29 30.32
N SER A 10 6.52 -18.06 29.22
CA SER A 10 7.07 -17.55 27.97
C SER A 10 6.13 -16.53 27.33
N PHE A 11 4.80 -16.74 27.42
CA PHE A 11 3.86 -15.80 26.85
C PHE A 11 3.71 -14.54 27.68
N THR A 12 3.68 -14.62 29.02
CA THR A 12 3.38 -13.47 29.90
C THR A 12 4.54 -12.55 30.23
N ARG A 13 5.77 -13.08 30.40
CA ARG A 13 6.95 -12.21 30.66
C ARG A 13 7.43 -11.45 29.43
N LEU A 14 7.25 -12.03 28.24
CA LEU A 14 7.63 -11.36 27.00
C LEU A 14 6.68 -10.20 26.66
N VAL A 15 5.41 -10.24 27.05
CA VAL A 15 4.39 -9.23 26.67
C VAL A 15 4.79 -7.79 26.97
N PHE A 16 5.32 -7.59 28.18
CA PHE A 16 5.68 -6.29 28.74
C PHE A 16 7.20 -6.12 28.82
N ASP A 17 7.95 -7.00 28.16
CA ASP A 17 9.38 -6.80 27.99
C ASP A 17 9.60 -5.49 27.23
N PRO A 18 10.37 -4.53 27.78
CA PRO A 18 10.64 -3.26 27.10
C PRO A 18 11.19 -3.44 25.68
N ARG A 19 11.86 -4.56 25.40
CA ARG A 19 12.41 -4.91 24.08
C ARG A 19 11.34 -5.23 23.03
N ASN A 20 10.09 -5.48 23.45
CA ASN A 20 8.96 -5.70 22.56
C ASN A 20 8.13 -4.42 22.32
N GLY A 21 8.54 -3.29 22.91
CA GLY A 21 8.07 -1.97 22.53
C GLY A 21 8.80 -1.43 21.28
N PRO A 22 8.29 -0.34 20.69
CA PRO A 22 9.03 0.40 19.67
C PRO A 22 10.40 0.87 20.21
N LEU A 23 11.45 0.79 19.38
CA LEU A 23 12.85 0.95 19.79
C LEU A 23 13.18 2.38 20.23
N ASN A 24 12.62 3.41 19.58
CA ASN A 24 12.89 4.82 19.90
C ASN A 24 11.61 5.60 20.22
N LEU A 25 10.91 5.19 21.29
CA LEU A 25 9.80 5.99 21.83
C LEU A 25 10.36 7.25 22.50
N ASP A 26 10.42 8.36 21.75
CA ASP A 26 10.69 9.67 22.34
C ASP A 26 9.50 10.10 23.22
N GLY A 27 9.76 10.18 24.53
CA GLY A 27 8.76 10.57 25.52
C GLY A 27 8.24 11.98 25.34
N ASP A 28 9.07 12.90 24.84
CA ASP A 28 8.69 14.31 24.68
C ASP A 28 7.73 14.48 23.48
N ASN A 29 7.96 13.72 22.40
CA ASN A 29 7.06 13.67 21.24
C ASN A 29 5.72 12.99 21.56
N GLN A 30 5.65 12.21 22.64
CA GLN A 30 4.41 11.59 23.12
C GLN A 30 3.50 12.54 23.90
N HIS A 31 3.86 13.81 24.14
CA HIS A 31 3.05 14.73 24.93
C HIS A 31 2.35 15.83 24.12
N ALA A 32 2.57 15.91 22.80
CA ALA A 32 1.85 16.85 21.95
C ALA A 32 0.37 16.45 21.77
N GLU A 33 -0.55 17.17 22.43
CA GLU A 33 -2.00 16.94 22.30
C GLU A 33 -2.50 17.21 20.87
N ASP A 34 -1.89 18.18 20.19
CA ASP A 34 -2.27 18.59 18.83
C ASP A 34 -1.93 17.54 17.75
N ALA A 35 -1.18 16.50 18.11
CA ALA A 35 -0.88 15.36 17.24
C ALA A 35 -1.87 14.20 17.42
N GLU A 36 -2.84 14.25 18.33
CA GLU A 36 -3.74 13.10 18.57
C GLU A 36 -4.83 12.92 17.51
N MET A 37 -5.21 11.67 17.22
CA MET A 37 -6.30 11.34 16.30
C MET A 37 -7.30 10.38 16.96
N GLU A 38 -8.55 10.81 17.11
CA GLU A 38 -9.61 9.91 17.57
C GLU A 38 -10.24 9.21 16.37
N VAL A 39 -10.43 7.89 16.44
CA VAL A 39 -11.14 7.15 15.40
C VAL A 39 -12.24 6.27 15.99
N GLU A 40 -13.26 6.05 15.19
CA GLU A 40 -14.33 5.08 15.43
C GLU A 40 -13.99 3.80 14.67
N ILE A 41 -14.01 2.65 15.35
CA ILE A 41 -13.75 1.36 14.71
C ILE A 41 -15.06 0.87 14.09
N LEU A 42 -15.11 0.84 12.76
CA LEU A 42 -16.30 0.42 12.02
C LEU A 42 -16.34 -1.11 11.86
N GLN A 43 -15.20 -1.72 11.60
CA GLN A 43 -15.11 -3.14 11.32
C GLN A 43 -13.73 -3.69 11.68
N THR A 44 -13.70 -4.89 12.27
CA THR A 44 -12.47 -5.69 12.34
C THR A 44 -12.42 -6.62 11.13
N ILE A 45 -11.35 -6.51 10.34
CA ILE A 45 -11.13 -7.31 9.14
C ILE A 45 -10.28 -8.51 9.55
N GLY A 46 -10.93 -9.67 9.68
CA GLY A 46 -10.28 -10.90 10.12
C GLY A 46 -9.08 -11.28 9.23
N GLY A 47 -7.94 -11.57 9.86
CA GLY A 47 -6.81 -12.22 9.21
C GLY A 47 -7.07 -13.73 9.07
N ASN A 48 -7.27 -14.20 7.84
CA ASN A 48 -7.52 -15.58 7.43
C ASN A 48 -8.80 -16.25 8.03
N PRO A 49 -9.70 -16.82 7.21
CA PRO A 49 -10.93 -17.47 7.68
C PRO A 49 -10.71 -18.84 8.36
N GLY A 50 -9.46 -19.24 8.62
CA GLY A 50 -9.16 -20.52 9.27
C GLY A 50 -9.60 -20.56 10.74
N SER A 51 -9.97 -21.76 11.22
CA SER A 51 -10.20 -22.03 12.64
C SER A 51 -8.85 -22.03 13.37
N GLY A 52 -8.56 -20.97 14.13
CA GLY A 52 -7.34 -20.87 14.93
C GLY A 52 -6.82 -19.44 15.03
N TYR A 53 -6.01 -19.18 16.04
CA TYR A 53 -5.23 -17.95 16.12
C TYR A 53 -4.08 -18.05 15.10
N ASN A 54 -4.15 -17.25 14.04
CA ASN A 54 -3.01 -17.06 13.15
C ASN A 54 -2.26 -15.80 13.63
N PRO A 55 -1.03 -15.93 14.15
CA PRO A 55 -0.24 -14.78 14.54
C PRO A 55 -0.01 -13.85 13.35
N GLY A 56 -0.25 -12.56 13.54
CA GLY A 56 -0.10 -11.53 12.50
C GLY A 56 -0.77 -10.21 12.89
N PRO A 57 -0.54 -9.14 12.10
CA PRO A 57 -1.15 -7.85 12.36
C PRO A 57 -2.66 -7.93 12.20
N GLN A 58 -3.37 -7.27 13.10
CA GLN A 58 -4.81 -7.13 13.03
C GLN A 58 -5.17 -5.98 12.11
N LYS A 59 -6.24 -6.17 11.34
CA LYS A 59 -6.66 -5.20 10.33
C LYS A 59 -7.99 -4.64 10.79
N ILE A 60 -8.12 -3.32 10.88
CA ILE A 60 -9.37 -2.67 11.23
C ILE A 60 -9.67 -1.54 10.26
N LEU A 61 -10.95 -1.39 9.92
CA LEU A 61 -11.49 -0.25 9.21
C LEU A 61 -11.99 0.75 10.24
N CYS A 62 -11.53 1.98 10.11
CA CYS A 62 -11.84 3.06 11.03
C CYS A 62 -12.33 4.31 10.30
N ARG A 63 -13.05 5.16 11.04
CA ARG A 63 -13.42 6.51 10.61
C ARG A 63 -12.76 7.53 11.54
N VAL A 64 -12.10 8.53 10.98
CA VAL A 64 -11.53 9.64 11.77
C VAL A 64 -12.67 10.46 12.40
N VAL A 65 -12.68 10.56 13.73
CA VAL A 65 -13.65 11.36 14.50
C VAL A 65 -13.08 12.73 14.85
N VAL A 66 -11.80 12.75 15.21
CA VAL A 66 -11.01 13.96 15.48
C VAL A 66 -9.72 13.84 14.69
N ALA A 67 -9.50 14.77 13.76
CA ALA A 67 -8.27 14.86 12.98
C ALA A 67 -7.15 15.50 13.81
N PRO A 68 -5.88 15.13 13.57
CA PRO A 68 -4.77 15.85 14.17
C PRO A 68 -4.68 17.28 13.61
N LEU A 69 -4.19 18.22 14.42
CA LEU A 69 -4.10 19.63 14.06
C LEU A 69 -2.78 20.00 13.38
N ILE A 70 -1.72 19.22 13.61
CA ILE A 70 -0.38 19.48 13.07
C ILE A 70 0.08 18.29 12.25
N SER A 71 0.72 18.56 11.10
CA SER A 71 1.46 17.52 10.40
C SER A 71 2.69 17.21 11.23
N PRO A 72 2.88 15.94 11.62
CA PRO A 72 3.92 15.59 12.56
C PRO A 72 5.33 15.59 11.92
N CYS A 73 5.45 15.61 10.59
CA CYS A 73 6.74 15.58 9.90
C CYS A 73 6.89 16.76 8.92
N LYS A 74 8.16 17.13 8.64
CA LYS A 74 8.51 18.05 7.54
C LYS A 74 8.25 17.45 6.15
N GLN A 75 7.90 16.17 6.07
CA GLN A 75 7.51 15.51 4.83
C GLN A 75 6.04 15.81 4.49
N GLU A 76 5.77 16.02 3.20
CA GLU A 76 4.50 16.45 2.60
C GLU A 76 3.40 15.37 2.65
N GLN A 77 3.15 14.76 3.80
CA GLN A 77 2.02 13.86 3.95
C GLN A 77 0.75 14.62 4.30
N GLU A 78 -0.34 14.30 3.60
CA GLU A 78 -1.65 14.84 3.90
C GLU A 78 -2.16 14.29 5.24
N ILE A 79 -2.52 15.20 6.14
CA ILE A 79 -3.09 14.87 7.45
C ILE A 79 -4.48 14.24 7.24
N PRO A 80 -4.80 13.11 7.89
CA PRO A 80 -6.14 12.55 7.83
C PRO A 80 -7.20 13.55 8.30
N ILE A 81 -8.27 13.71 7.53
CA ILE A 81 -9.35 14.64 7.86
C ILE A 81 -10.51 13.96 8.59
N LYS A 82 -11.29 14.74 9.36
CA LYS A 82 -12.48 14.22 10.03
C LYS A 82 -13.45 13.59 9.03
N GLY A 83 -13.91 12.38 9.35
CA GLY A 83 -14.82 11.58 8.53
C GLY A 83 -14.12 10.65 7.53
N GLN A 84 -12.81 10.82 7.29
CA GLN A 84 -12.03 9.96 6.39
C GLN A 84 -12.02 8.51 6.91
N LEU A 85 -12.08 7.56 5.98
CA LEU A 85 -11.90 6.15 6.28
C LEU A 85 -10.42 5.77 6.22
N LEU A 86 -9.96 5.05 7.23
CA LEU A 86 -8.59 4.55 7.34
C LEU A 86 -8.60 3.04 7.51
N PHE A 87 -7.59 2.39 6.95
CA PHE A 87 -7.29 1.01 7.24
C PHE A 87 -6.08 0.95 8.16
N LEU A 88 -6.25 0.41 9.37
CA LEU A 88 -5.19 0.32 10.37
C LEU A 88 -4.71 -1.14 10.48
N LYS A 89 -3.40 -1.36 10.40
CA LYS A 89 -2.74 -2.62 10.75
C LYS A 89 -2.11 -2.48 12.14
N LEU A 90 -2.66 -3.19 13.12
CA LEU A 90 -2.16 -3.22 14.49
C LEU A 90 -1.22 -4.41 14.66
N PHE A 91 0.04 -4.14 14.96
CA PHE A 91 1.05 -5.16 15.19
C PHE A 91 1.04 -5.57 16.67
N ASP A 92 -0.07 -6.18 17.07
CA ASP A 92 -0.23 -6.79 18.39
C ASP A 92 -0.20 -8.32 18.26
N ALA A 93 0.97 -8.92 18.51
CA ALA A 93 1.17 -10.36 18.43
C ALA A 93 0.53 -11.16 19.60
N LEU A 94 -0.10 -10.53 20.59
CA LEU A 94 -0.35 -11.18 21.89
C LEU A 94 -1.71 -10.90 22.56
N PHE A 95 -2.34 -9.73 22.43
CA PHE A 95 -3.45 -9.33 23.32
C PHE A 95 -4.74 -8.84 22.69
N TRP A 96 -4.78 -8.62 21.38
CA TRP A 96 -5.99 -8.10 20.78
C TRP A 96 -6.98 -9.24 20.48
N HIS A 97 -7.65 -9.73 21.52
CA HIS A 97 -8.67 -10.76 21.38
C HIS A 97 -9.91 -10.21 20.68
N ARG A 98 -10.56 -11.06 19.86
CA ARG A 98 -11.85 -10.83 19.16
C ARG A 98 -13.01 -10.40 20.08
N ALA A 99 -12.83 -10.38 21.40
CA ALA A 99 -13.88 -10.33 22.40
C ALA A 99 -14.06 -8.96 23.08
N VAL A 100 -13.26 -7.96 22.73
CA VAL A 100 -13.44 -6.62 23.28
C VAL A 100 -14.41 -5.87 22.37
N ASP A 101 -15.42 -5.22 22.94
CA ASP A 101 -16.21 -4.22 22.22
C ASP A 101 -15.33 -2.97 22.06
N ILE A 102 -14.86 -2.76 20.83
CA ILE A 102 -13.83 -1.76 20.52
C ILE A 102 -14.40 -0.60 19.71
N THR A 103 -15.72 -0.42 19.72
CA THR A 103 -16.44 0.51 18.83
C THR A 103 -15.87 1.94 18.84
N LYS A 104 -15.26 2.41 19.94
CA LYS A 104 -14.55 3.70 19.98
C LYS A 104 -13.22 3.61 20.73
N ARG A 105 -12.11 4.05 20.11
CA ARG A 105 -10.79 4.17 20.73
C ARG A 105 -10.10 5.45 20.25
N ARG A 106 -9.47 6.15 21.19
CA ARG A 106 -8.51 7.21 20.86
C ARG A 106 -7.19 6.56 20.48
N PHE A 107 -6.68 6.89 19.30
CA PHE A 107 -5.35 6.50 18.89
C PHE A 107 -4.45 7.72 19.07
N LYS A 108 -3.44 7.58 19.93
CA LYS A 108 -2.40 8.59 19.96
C LYS A 108 -1.55 8.44 18.70
N VAL A 109 -1.19 9.55 18.06
CA VAL A 109 -0.26 9.55 16.93
C VAL A 109 1.10 10.03 17.44
N PRO A 110 1.98 9.13 17.90
CA PRO A 110 3.38 9.44 17.91
C PRO A 110 3.89 9.33 16.48
N ILE A 111 4.64 10.38 16.14
CA ILE A 111 5.11 10.85 14.85
C ILE A 111 6.05 9.87 14.14
N GLN A 112 6.60 8.92 14.89
CA GLN A 112 7.59 7.96 14.42
C GLN A 112 7.56 6.76 15.35
N ALA A 113 6.93 5.66 14.94
CA ALA A 113 7.27 4.37 15.51
C ALA A 113 8.52 3.89 14.79
N ASP A 114 9.69 4.21 15.35
CA ASP A 114 10.92 3.46 15.10
C ASP A 114 10.71 2.04 15.64
N SER A 115 9.91 1.27 14.92
CA SER A 115 9.65 -0.12 15.18
C SER A 115 10.75 -0.91 14.50
N ALA A 116 11.26 -1.95 15.15
CA ALA A 116 12.22 -2.88 14.55
C ALA A 116 11.70 -3.58 13.27
N PHE A 117 10.44 -3.35 12.89
CA PHE A 117 9.71 -4.05 11.85
C PHE A 117 9.33 -3.18 10.64
N SER A 118 9.51 -1.85 10.67
CA SER A 118 9.23 -0.99 9.50
C SER A 118 9.76 0.45 9.69
N ASP A 119 10.38 1.02 8.64
CA ASP A 119 10.66 2.45 8.50
C ASP A 119 9.45 3.24 7.96
N GLU A 120 8.32 2.57 7.71
CA GLU A 120 7.05 3.23 7.40
C GLU A 120 6.55 3.97 8.65
N PHE A 121 5.92 5.14 8.46
CA PHE A 121 5.27 5.90 9.53
C PHE A 121 4.32 5.02 10.33
N GLY A 122 4.82 4.48 11.44
CA GLY A 122 4.03 3.74 12.41
C GLY A 122 3.57 4.70 13.49
N TRP A 123 2.30 4.59 13.84
CA TRP A 123 1.75 5.18 15.05
C TRP A 123 1.92 4.20 16.20
N THR A 124 1.81 4.67 17.43
CA THR A 124 1.73 3.78 18.58
C THR A 124 0.55 4.16 19.44
N THR A 125 -0.18 3.16 19.90
CA THR A 125 -1.27 3.39 20.85
C THR A 125 -1.00 2.67 22.15
N LYS A 126 -1.47 3.27 23.25
CA LYS A 126 -1.48 2.62 24.55
C LYS A 126 -2.66 1.64 24.60
N VAL A 127 -2.34 0.36 24.66
CA VAL A 127 -3.32 -0.71 24.85
C VAL A 127 -3.23 -1.19 26.29
N ALA A 128 -4.33 -1.08 27.03
CA ALA A 128 -4.46 -1.67 28.36
C ALA A 128 -4.70 -3.18 28.24
N SER A 129 -4.13 -3.96 29.17
CA SER A 129 -4.40 -5.40 29.21
C SER A 129 -5.83 -5.69 29.62
N VAL A 130 -6.46 -6.64 28.93
CA VAL A 130 -7.77 -7.21 29.33
C VAL A 130 -7.63 -8.40 30.27
N ASN A 131 -6.40 -8.89 30.47
CA ASN A 131 -6.12 -9.95 31.41
C ASN A 131 -6.00 -9.36 32.83
N SER A 132 -6.80 -9.88 33.76
CA SER A 132 -6.86 -9.42 35.16
C SER A 132 -5.51 -9.49 35.88
N THR A 133 -4.62 -10.42 35.50
CA THR A 133 -3.26 -10.51 36.05
C THR A 133 -2.42 -9.27 35.75
N PHE A 134 -2.72 -8.58 34.65
CA PHE A 134 -2.05 -7.35 34.22
C PHE A 134 -3.00 -6.16 34.28
N ALA A 135 -4.01 -6.21 35.16
CA ALA A 135 -4.88 -5.07 35.39
C ALA A 135 -4.04 -3.82 35.69
N ASN A 136 -4.43 -2.69 35.10
CA ASN A 136 -3.72 -1.40 35.17
C ASN A 136 -2.37 -1.32 34.46
N GLN A 137 -1.93 -2.38 33.77
CA GLN A 137 -0.76 -2.32 32.89
C GLN A 137 -1.17 -1.94 31.47
N PHE A 138 -0.32 -1.15 30.83
CA PHE A 138 -0.46 -0.78 29.42
C PHE A 138 0.84 -1.05 28.69
N ARG A 139 0.75 -1.16 27.37
CA ARG A 139 1.92 -1.17 26.48
C ARG A 139 1.65 -0.37 25.23
N HIS A 140 2.72 -0.01 24.55
CA HIS A 140 2.65 0.63 23.24
C HIS A 140 2.63 -0.43 22.15
N VAL A 141 1.64 -0.35 21.27
CA VAL A 141 1.51 -1.22 20.09
C VAL A 141 1.70 -0.38 18.85
N ALA A 142 2.53 -0.86 17.91
CA ALA A 142 2.71 -0.22 16.61
C ALA A 142 1.48 -0.40 15.73
N ILE A 143 1.09 0.68 15.04
CA ILE A 143 -0.06 0.76 14.15
C ILE A 143 0.42 1.37 12.85
N LEU A 144 0.28 0.65 11.75
CA LEU A 144 0.43 1.27 10.43
C LEU A 144 -0.95 1.71 9.95
N ALA A 145 -1.05 2.95 9.51
CA ALA A 145 -2.27 3.45 8.91
C ALA A 145 -2.07 3.79 7.46
N ILE A 146 -3.03 3.32 6.67
CA ILE A 146 -3.03 3.51 5.24
C ILE A 146 -4.42 3.97 4.80
N GLU A 147 -4.47 4.62 3.64
CA GLU A 147 -5.72 4.96 2.98
C GLU A 147 -6.62 3.71 2.89
N TYR A 148 -7.88 3.83 3.31
CA TYR A 148 -8.88 2.83 2.96
C TYR A 148 -9.36 3.08 1.53
N VAL A 149 -8.90 2.24 0.60
CA VAL A 149 -9.32 2.31 -0.80
C VAL A 149 -10.68 1.62 -0.94
N ASP A 150 -11.74 2.40 -0.79
CA ASP A 150 -13.12 1.94 -1.01
C ASP A 150 -13.37 1.78 -2.52
N GLY A 151 -13.32 0.54 -3.02
CA GLY A 151 -13.37 0.24 -4.45
C GLY A 151 -13.56 -1.24 -4.73
N VAL A 152 -13.37 -1.64 -5.99
CA VAL A 152 -13.47 -3.03 -6.45
C VAL A 152 -12.08 -3.59 -6.75
N CYS A 153 -11.80 -4.82 -6.33
CA CYS A 153 -10.58 -5.49 -6.75
C CYS A 153 -10.63 -5.73 -8.26
N LEU A 154 -9.56 -5.38 -8.95
CA LEU A 154 -9.50 -5.47 -10.40
C LEU A 154 -9.66 -6.92 -10.87
N GLN A 155 -9.18 -7.91 -10.11
CA GLN A 155 -9.37 -9.34 -10.39
C GLN A 155 -10.84 -9.75 -10.46
N ASP A 156 -11.72 -9.14 -9.66
CA ASP A 156 -13.16 -9.45 -9.65
C ASP A 156 -13.89 -8.94 -10.90
N LEU A 157 -13.18 -8.19 -11.75
CA LEU A 157 -13.64 -7.72 -13.05
C LEU A 157 -13.18 -8.64 -14.21
N PHE A 158 -12.61 -9.80 -13.89
CA PHE A 158 -12.24 -10.86 -14.85
C PHE A 158 -13.20 -12.05 -14.74
N LEU A 159 -13.52 -12.63 -15.90
CA LEU A 159 -14.08 -13.98 -16.03
C LEU A 159 -13.08 -14.86 -16.77
N PRO A 160 -13.22 -16.20 -16.72
CA PRO A 160 -12.43 -17.11 -17.54
C PRO A 160 -12.52 -16.80 -19.05
N THR A 161 -13.63 -16.21 -19.50
CA THR A 161 -13.88 -15.82 -20.89
C THR A 161 -13.39 -14.40 -21.23
N GLY A 162 -12.74 -13.71 -20.29
CA GLY A 162 -12.24 -12.35 -20.46
C GLY A 162 -12.89 -11.32 -19.53
N PRO A 163 -12.76 -10.01 -19.84
CA PRO A 163 -13.21 -8.92 -18.99
C PRO A 163 -14.73 -8.91 -18.85
N ILE A 164 -15.25 -8.58 -17.67
CA ILE A 164 -16.69 -8.31 -17.51
C ILE A 164 -16.96 -6.92 -18.06
N SER A 165 -17.65 -6.82 -19.21
CA SER A 165 -18.16 -5.54 -19.69
C SER A 165 -19.45 -5.19 -18.94
N LYS A 166 -19.36 -4.22 -18.02
CA LYS A 166 -20.47 -3.74 -17.19
C LYS A 166 -20.19 -2.32 -16.70
N THR A 167 -21.24 -1.67 -16.21
CA THR A 167 -21.07 -0.51 -15.33
C THR A 167 -20.87 -1.02 -13.90
N VAL A 168 -19.70 -0.75 -13.33
CA VAL A 168 -19.41 -1.00 -11.91
C VAL A 168 -20.04 0.14 -11.13
N LYS A 169 -20.97 -0.20 -10.23
CA LYS A 169 -21.56 0.77 -9.28
C LYS A 169 -20.81 0.66 -7.96
N LEU A 170 -20.42 1.81 -7.42
CA LEU A 170 -19.74 1.95 -6.14
C LEU A 170 -20.56 2.88 -5.23
N TYR A 171 -20.44 2.66 -3.93
CA TYR A 171 -21.03 3.52 -2.90
C TYR A 171 -22.56 3.68 -3.03
N THR A 172 -23.27 2.60 -3.39
CA THR A 172 -24.72 2.66 -3.65
C THR A 172 -25.54 3.13 -2.45
N ASP A 173 -25.04 2.89 -1.23
CA ASP A 173 -25.68 3.30 0.02
C ASP A 173 -25.15 4.65 0.54
N SER A 174 -24.30 5.34 -0.23
CA SER A 174 -23.73 6.64 0.10
C SER A 174 -24.55 7.78 -0.48
N SER A 175 -24.44 8.97 0.13
CA SER A 175 -25.03 10.21 -0.43
C SER A 175 -24.40 10.63 -1.76
N VAL A 176 -23.20 10.11 -2.08
CA VAL A 176 -22.47 10.38 -3.32
C VAL A 176 -22.14 9.03 -3.97
N PRO A 177 -23.13 8.39 -4.64
CA PRO A 177 -22.89 7.17 -5.40
C PRO A 177 -21.98 7.48 -6.60
N ALA A 178 -21.21 6.48 -7.02
CA ALA A 178 -20.34 6.62 -8.19
C ALA A 178 -20.42 5.37 -9.07
N SER A 179 -19.98 5.51 -10.31
CA SER A 179 -19.88 4.36 -11.22
C SER A 179 -18.87 4.61 -12.32
N PHE A 180 -18.35 3.53 -12.89
CA PHE A 180 -17.53 3.58 -14.09
C PHE A 180 -17.81 2.38 -15.00
N ASN A 181 -17.55 2.55 -16.29
CA ASN A 181 -17.71 1.48 -17.27
C ASN A 181 -16.42 0.66 -17.40
N THR A 182 -16.55 -0.60 -17.79
CA THR A 182 -15.41 -1.48 -18.09
C THR A 182 -15.32 -1.79 -19.59
N ASP A 183 -15.72 -0.84 -20.45
CA ASP A 183 -15.45 -0.91 -21.88
C ASP A 183 -13.94 -0.88 -22.17
N GLN A 184 -13.55 -1.13 -23.42
CA GLN A 184 -12.13 -1.19 -23.77
C GLN A 184 -11.39 0.11 -23.46
N ASP A 185 -11.96 1.25 -23.80
CA ASP A 185 -11.29 2.55 -23.64
C ASP A 185 -11.02 2.85 -22.18
N GLN A 186 -12.01 2.63 -21.30
CA GLN A 186 -11.83 2.85 -19.86
C GLN A 186 -10.83 1.85 -19.24
N ARG A 187 -10.81 0.60 -19.70
CA ARG A 187 -9.82 -0.41 -19.26
C ARG A 187 -8.41 -0.02 -19.67
N MET A 188 -8.22 0.45 -20.89
CA MET A 188 -6.92 0.92 -21.37
C MET A 188 -6.46 2.19 -20.63
N LYS A 189 -7.37 3.12 -20.31
CA LYS A 189 -7.07 4.28 -19.44
C LYS A 189 -6.61 3.85 -18.04
N ILE A 190 -7.30 2.90 -17.42
CA ILE A 190 -6.92 2.34 -16.11
C ILE A 190 -5.53 1.72 -16.18
N LEU A 191 -5.25 0.94 -17.23
CA LEU A 191 -3.95 0.30 -17.42
C LEU A 191 -2.82 1.32 -17.61
N ALA A 192 -3.05 2.40 -18.38
CA ALA A 192 -2.10 3.48 -18.54
C ALA A 192 -1.74 4.13 -17.19
N LYS A 193 -2.74 4.45 -16.35
CA LYS A 193 -2.53 4.99 -14.99
C LYS A 193 -1.73 4.01 -14.10
N LEU A 194 -2.00 2.71 -14.22
CA LEU A 194 -1.26 1.68 -13.45
C LEU A 194 0.20 1.56 -13.86
N MET A 195 0.48 1.57 -15.17
CA MET A 195 1.85 1.51 -15.66
C MET A 195 2.64 2.75 -15.28
N ASP A 196 2.05 3.94 -15.46
CA ASP A 196 2.64 5.21 -15.03
C ASP A 196 2.94 5.23 -13.52
N GLY A 197 1.98 4.83 -12.69
CA GLY A 197 2.17 4.73 -11.24
C GLY A 197 3.29 3.76 -10.86
N THR A 198 3.40 2.63 -11.58
CA THR A 198 4.46 1.64 -11.32
C THR A 198 5.84 2.18 -11.66
N VAL A 199 6.03 2.80 -12.83
CA VAL A 199 7.34 3.37 -13.20
C VAL A 199 7.71 4.56 -12.31
N THR A 200 6.70 5.31 -11.83
CA THR A 200 6.90 6.37 -10.84
C THR A 200 7.40 5.81 -9.51
N GLN A 201 6.82 4.70 -9.02
CA GLN A 201 7.30 4.02 -7.82
C GLN A 201 8.72 3.50 -7.98
N GLU A 202 9.01 2.84 -9.11
CA GLU A 202 10.34 2.31 -9.38
C GLU A 202 11.37 3.44 -9.40
N PHE A 203 11.07 4.57 -10.06
CA PHE A 203 11.92 5.76 -10.06
C PHE A 203 12.19 6.33 -8.66
N LEU A 204 11.21 6.25 -7.76
CA LEU A 204 11.35 6.63 -6.34
C LEU A 204 12.06 5.55 -5.49
N GLY A 205 12.56 4.48 -6.11
CA GLY A 205 13.26 3.39 -5.41
C GLY A 205 12.34 2.35 -4.79
N LEU A 206 11.12 2.17 -5.29
CA LEU A 206 10.18 1.16 -4.82
C LEU A 206 9.76 0.23 -5.96
N ASP A 207 10.18 -1.04 -5.91
CA ASP A 207 9.69 -2.08 -6.85
C ASP A 207 8.63 -2.94 -6.15
N HIS A 208 7.38 -2.84 -6.60
CA HIS A 208 6.27 -3.63 -6.03
C HIS A 208 6.47 -5.15 -6.17
N CYS A 209 7.20 -5.60 -7.20
CA CYS A 209 7.43 -7.00 -7.57
C CYS A 209 6.18 -7.84 -7.94
N GLU A 210 4.97 -7.45 -7.50
CA GLU A 210 3.72 -8.17 -7.75
C GLU A 210 2.69 -7.35 -8.54
N PHE A 211 3.02 -7.01 -9.79
CA PHE A 211 2.10 -6.33 -10.71
C PHE A 211 1.03 -7.31 -11.23
N HIS A 212 -0.11 -7.40 -10.54
CA HIS A 212 -1.18 -8.38 -10.84
C HIS A 212 -2.56 -7.79 -10.51
N PRO A 213 -3.65 -8.14 -11.24
CA PRO A 213 -4.99 -7.63 -10.94
C PRO A 213 -5.50 -7.82 -9.50
N LYS A 214 -5.06 -8.86 -8.79
CA LYS A 214 -5.46 -9.12 -7.40
C LYS A 214 -4.91 -8.08 -6.42
N ASN A 215 -3.86 -7.39 -6.84
CA ASN A 215 -3.14 -6.36 -6.10
C ASN A 215 -3.54 -4.96 -6.58
N VAL A 216 -4.64 -4.85 -7.36
CA VAL A 216 -5.13 -3.55 -7.83
C VAL A 216 -6.56 -3.36 -7.36
N ILE A 217 -6.85 -2.18 -6.79
CA ILE A 217 -8.20 -1.74 -6.47
C ILE A 217 -8.54 -0.55 -7.37
N VAL A 218 -9.70 -0.59 -8.02
CA VAL A 218 -10.24 0.53 -8.79
C VAL A 218 -11.30 1.24 -7.96
N THR A 219 -11.14 2.56 -7.80
CA THR A 219 -11.97 3.41 -6.95
C THR A 219 -12.38 4.69 -7.68
N MET A 220 -13.47 5.31 -7.23
CA MET A 220 -13.92 6.63 -7.68
C MET A 220 -13.70 7.67 -6.56
N ARG A 221 -12.76 7.41 -5.65
CA ARG A 221 -12.37 8.33 -4.58
C ARG A 221 -10.86 8.48 -4.44
N ASN A 222 -10.43 9.65 -3.96
CA ASN A 222 -9.07 9.90 -3.50
C ASN A 222 -9.15 10.47 -2.08
N LEU A 223 -8.65 9.74 -1.09
CA LEU A 223 -8.70 10.16 0.32
C LEU A 223 -10.11 10.55 0.78
N GLY A 224 -11.11 9.80 0.29
CA GLY A 224 -12.53 10.02 0.57
C GLY A 224 -13.21 11.07 -0.32
N GLN A 225 -12.46 11.88 -1.08
CA GLN A 225 -13.03 12.84 -2.02
C GLN A 225 -13.48 12.15 -3.30
N PRO A 226 -14.65 12.51 -3.88
CA PRO A 226 -15.13 11.94 -5.13
C PRO A 226 -14.24 12.32 -6.32
N LEU A 227 -14.13 11.42 -7.29
CA LEU A 227 -13.40 11.63 -8.54
C LEU A 227 -14.34 11.58 -9.74
N GLU A 228 -14.01 12.32 -10.80
CA GLU A 228 -14.71 12.26 -12.09
C GLU A 228 -14.32 11.03 -12.90
N GLU A 229 -13.07 10.57 -12.75
CA GLU A 229 -12.53 9.39 -13.43
C GLU A 229 -12.06 8.32 -12.43
N PRO A 230 -12.06 7.03 -12.84
CA PRO A 230 -11.49 5.97 -12.03
C PRO A 230 -10.02 6.22 -11.71
N ARG A 231 -9.66 5.97 -10.46
CA ARG A 231 -8.30 5.83 -9.95
C ARG A 231 -8.00 4.35 -9.73
N ALA A 232 -6.82 3.93 -10.16
CA ALA A 232 -6.33 2.58 -9.93
C ALA A 232 -5.22 2.64 -8.88
N VAL A 233 -5.35 1.83 -7.83
CA VAL A 233 -4.43 1.83 -6.69
C VAL A 233 -3.79 0.46 -6.57
N LEU A 234 -2.46 0.43 -6.65
CA LEU A 234 -1.67 -0.76 -6.41
C LEU A 234 -1.52 -0.97 -4.90
N VAL A 235 -1.84 -2.18 -4.44
CA VAL A 235 -1.85 -2.60 -3.03
C VAL A 235 -1.10 -3.92 -2.86
N GLY A 236 -0.72 -4.26 -1.62
CA GLY A 236 -0.08 -5.55 -1.35
C GLY A 236 1.44 -5.55 -1.42
N TYR A 237 2.09 -4.46 -0.99
CA TYR A 237 3.55 -4.27 -0.91
C TYR A 237 4.31 -5.24 0.02
N GLY A 238 3.71 -6.35 0.48
CA GLY A 238 4.37 -7.29 1.40
C GLY A 238 5.60 -8.00 0.84
N ARG A 239 5.83 -7.90 -0.48
CA ARG A 239 7.03 -8.38 -1.18
C ARG A 239 7.73 -7.28 -1.96
N ALA A 240 7.37 -6.01 -1.72
CA ALA A 240 8.01 -4.91 -2.39
C ALA A 240 9.47 -4.79 -1.96
N LEU A 241 10.31 -4.29 -2.86
CA LEU A 241 11.72 -4.01 -2.62
C LEU A 241 11.91 -2.51 -2.53
N VAL A 242 12.59 -2.07 -1.47
CA VAL A 242 13.05 -0.69 -1.32
C VAL A 242 14.51 -0.66 -1.77
N ASP A 243 14.78 0.08 -2.84
CA ASP A 243 16.05 0.09 -3.56
C ASP A 243 17.23 0.50 -2.66
N ASP A 244 17.01 1.47 -1.79
CA ASP A 244 17.98 1.95 -0.80
C ASP A 244 18.35 0.89 0.27
N LEU A 245 17.55 -0.16 0.43
CA LEU A 245 17.82 -1.28 1.36
C LEU A 245 18.44 -2.50 0.66
N ARG A 246 18.71 -2.43 -0.65
CA ARG A 246 19.29 -3.53 -1.43
C ARG A 246 20.81 -3.53 -1.35
N SER A 247 21.40 -4.71 -1.52
CA SER A 247 22.82 -4.83 -1.82
C SER A 247 23.13 -4.26 -3.21
N GLU A 248 24.31 -3.66 -3.37
CA GLU A 248 24.75 -3.06 -4.64
C GLU A 248 24.56 -3.99 -5.86
N PRO A 249 24.10 -3.47 -7.02
CA PRO A 249 23.80 -2.06 -7.27
C PRO A 249 22.45 -1.61 -6.66
N ALA A 250 22.50 -0.60 -5.79
CA ALA A 250 21.33 0.10 -5.26
C ALA A 250 21.15 1.44 -6.00
N ARG A 251 19.99 2.08 -5.83
CA ARG A 251 19.68 3.40 -6.43
C ARG A 251 19.77 3.42 -7.94
N PHE A 252 19.27 2.36 -8.58
CA PHE A 252 19.39 2.13 -10.02
C PHE A 252 18.93 3.34 -10.84
N TRP A 253 17.89 4.03 -10.37
CA TRP A 253 17.26 5.14 -11.10
C TRP A 253 17.83 6.54 -10.79
N LYS A 254 18.75 6.67 -9.82
CA LYS A 254 19.28 7.97 -9.38
C LYS A 254 19.93 8.79 -10.49
N HIS A 255 20.42 8.14 -11.54
CA HIS A 255 21.13 8.78 -12.64
C HIS A 255 20.21 9.20 -13.81
N PHE A 256 18.92 8.89 -13.74
CA PHE A 256 17.95 9.25 -14.76
C PHE A 256 17.34 10.62 -14.46
N PRO A 257 17.18 11.50 -15.45
CA PRO A 257 16.62 12.84 -15.23
C PRO A 257 15.12 12.79 -14.89
N THR A 258 14.41 11.78 -15.40
CA THR A 258 13.00 11.53 -15.15
C THR A 258 12.74 10.02 -15.02
N LYS A 259 11.54 9.65 -14.57
CA LYS A 259 11.07 8.25 -14.57
C LYS A 259 11.16 7.64 -15.97
N HIS A 260 11.34 6.33 -16.06
CA HIS A 260 11.50 5.68 -17.36
C HIS A 260 10.16 5.54 -18.09
N HIS A 261 10.18 5.58 -19.43
CA HIS A 261 8.97 5.37 -20.22
C HIS A 261 8.44 3.94 -20.01
N PRO A 262 7.12 3.74 -19.80
CA PRO A 262 6.56 2.41 -19.52
C PRO A 262 6.88 1.32 -20.55
N VAL A 263 7.17 1.68 -21.81
CA VAL A 263 7.62 0.72 -22.85
C VAL A 263 8.84 -0.11 -22.42
N ILE A 264 9.73 0.43 -21.59
CA ILE A 264 10.94 -0.26 -21.13
C ILE A 264 10.60 -1.38 -20.15
N ARG A 265 9.51 -1.20 -19.41
CA ARG A 265 9.14 -2.06 -18.29
C ARG A 265 8.05 -3.05 -18.65
N PHE A 266 7.14 -2.66 -19.54
CA PHE A 266 5.92 -3.39 -19.84
C PHE A 266 5.95 -3.95 -21.27
N GLY A 267 6.32 -5.22 -21.37
CA GLY A 267 6.02 -6.05 -22.54
C GLY A 267 4.79 -6.94 -22.31
N TRP A 268 4.37 -7.67 -23.34
CA TRP A 268 3.22 -8.58 -23.26
C TRP A 268 3.32 -9.54 -22.06
N GLN A 269 4.50 -10.13 -21.82
CA GLN A 269 4.70 -11.09 -20.73
C GLN A 269 4.39 -10.50 -19.34
N ARG A 270 4.77 -9.25 -19.07
CA ARG A 270 4.49 -8.60 -17.77
C ARG A 270 3.01 -8.25 -17.64
N LEU A 271 2.34 -8.03 -18.76
CA LEU A 271 0.93 -7.70 -18.84
C LEU A 271 0.02 -8.93 -18.99
N ASP A 272 0.58 -10.13 -19.14
CA ASP A 272 -0.16 -11.38 -19.29
C ASP A 272 -1.20 -11.63 -18.15
N PRO A 273 -0.93 -11.29 -16.87
CA PRO A 273 -1.95 -11.37 -15.81
C PRO A 273 -3.19 -10.50 -16.07
N PHE A 274 -3.08 -9.49 -16.95
CA PHE A 274 -4.17 -8.60 -17.36
C PHE A 274 -4.78 -9.03 -18.71
N ASN A 275 -4.54 -10.27 -19.16
CA ASN A 275 -5.12 -10.79 -20.38
C ASN A 275 -6.66 -10.66 -20.37
N GLY A 276 -7.22 -10.25 -21.50
CA GLY A 276 -8.61 -9.87 -21.64
C GLY A 276 -8.86 -8.38 -21.38
N TRP A 277 -8.11 -7.72 -20.48
CA TRP A 277 -8.12 -6.26 -20.33
C TRP A 277 -7.44 -5.54 -21.49
N ILE A 278 -6.38 -6.17 -22.01
CA ILE A 278 -5.66 -5.74 -23.21
C ILE A 278 -6.20 -6.51 -24.41
N PRO A 279 -6.37 -5.88 -25.59
CA PRO A 279 -6.79 -6.58 -26.79
C PRO A 279 -5.85 -7.74 -27.14
N PHE A 280 -6.38 -8.97 -27.20
CA PHE A 280 -5.58 -10.16 -27.51
C PHE A 280 -4.89 -10.09 -28.88
N ALA A 281 -5.49 -9.37 -29.84
CA ALA A 281 -4.91 -9.14 -31.16
C ALA A 281 -3.59 -8.35 -31.14
N TRP A 282 -3.21 -7.77 -30.00
CA TRP A 282 -1.94 -7.07 -29.82
C TRP A 282 -0.82 -7.99 -29.34
N ARG A 283 -1.13 -9.24 -29.00
CA ARG A 283 -0.14 -10.25 -28.62
C ARG A 283 0.77 -10.56 -29.80
N GLY A 284 2.07 -10.63 -29.54
CA GLY A 284 3.03 -11.11 -30.50
C GLY A 284 2.82 -12.58 -30.88
N PRO A 285 3.52 -13.07 -31.91
CA PRO A 285 3.47 -14.49 -32.29
C PRO A 285 3.96 -15.41 -31.16
N GLU A 286 3.58 -16.68 -31.16
CA GLU A 286 3.93 -17.62 -30.07
C GLU A 286 5.44 -17.78 -29.83
N HIS A 287 6.25 -17.64 -30.88
CA HIS A 287 7.71 -17.74 -30.80
C HIS A 287 8.38 -16.45 -30.27
N ASP A 288 7.65 -15.33 -30.27
CA ASP A 288 8.09 -14.07 -29.69
C ASP A 288 6.88 -13.26 -29.22
N ILE A 289 6.36 -13.63 -28.04
CA ILE A 289 5.15 -13.00 -27.49
C ILE A 289 5.33 -11.51 -27.20
N ASN A 290 6.59 -11.04 -27.10
CA ASN A 290 6.93 -9.66 -26.79
C ASN A 290 7.10 -8.80 -28.05
N ASP A 291 7.16 -9.39 -29.25
CA ASP A 291 7.00 -8.66 -30.52
C ASP A 291 5.53 -8.22 -30.69
N ALA A 292 5.16 -7.21 -29.90
CA ALA A 292 3.79 -6.72 -29.74
C ALA A 292 3.64 -5.27 -30.27
N PRO A 293 3.84 -5.02 -31.58
CA PRO A 293 3.95 -3.67 -32.12
C PRO A 293 2.69 -2.81 -31.94
N LEU A 294 1.51 -3.44 -31.82
CA LEU A 294 0.26 -2.73 -31.53
C LEU A 294 0.20 -2.24 -30.08
N LEU A 295 0.76 -3.00 -29.13
CA LEU A 295 0.89 -2.60 -27.74
C LEU A 295 1.89 -1.45 -27.62
N ASP A 296 3.05 -1.55 -28.28
CA ASP A 296 4.08 -0.50 -28.27
C ASP A 296 3.55 0.80 -28.88
N LYS A 297 2.88 0.70 -30.03
CA LYS A 297 2.23 1.84 -30.68
C LYS A 297 1.19 2.49 -29.77
N TRP A 298 0.39 1.70 -29.04
CA TRP A 298 -0.58 2.23 -28.09
C TRP A 298 0.10 2.93 -26.91
N MET A 299 1.17 2.35 -26.35
CA MET A 299 1.92 2.96 -25.24
C MET A 299 2.52 4.30 -25.67
N VAL A 300 3.19 4.37 -26.81
CA VAL A 300 3.75 5.63 -27.35
C VAL A 300 2.65 6.65 -27.66
N GLY A 301 1.52 6.20 -28.23
CA GLY A 301 0.39 7.08 -28.51
C GLY A 301 -0.29 7.63 -27.24
N THR A 302 -0.21 6.92 -26.12
CA THR A 302 -0.92 7.24 -24.86
C THR A 302 -0.04 7.95 -23.84
N LEU A 303 1.23 7.56 -23.74
CA LEU A 303 2.19 8.02 -22.72
C LEU A 303 3.25 8.97 -23.31
N GLY A 304 3.15 9.24 -24.62
CA GLY A 304 3.99 10.21 -25.33
C GLY A 304 5.14 9.56 -26.11
N PRO A 305 5.89 10.38 -26.88
CA PRO A 305 6.99 9.91 -27.70
C PRO A 305 8.13 9.33 -26.86
N LEU A 306 9.00 8.52 -27.48
CA LEU A 306 10.17 7.95 -26.82
C LEU A 306 11.35 8.94 -26.72
N THR A 307 11.32 9.99 -27.54
CA THR A 307 12.28 11.09 -27.61
C THR A 307 11.59 12.40 -27.27
N ASP A 308 12.31 13.33 -26.64
CA ASP A 308 11.80 14.67 -26.27
C ASP A 308 10.52 14.64 -25.40
N ASN A 309 10.41 13.61 -24.56
CA ASN A 309 9.30 13.46 -23.62
C ASN A 309 9.67 14.08 -22.27
N ALA A 310 8.91 15.09 -21.84
CA ALA A 310 9.17 15.79 -20.58
C ALA A 310 8.91 14.92 -19.34
N ASP A 311 8.02 13.94 -19.46
CA ASP A 311 7.59 13.10 -18.32
C ASP A 311 8.43 11.83 -18.18
N TYR A 312 9.07 11.37 -19.27
CA TYR A 312 9.73 10.08 -19.33
C TYR A 312 11.09 10.06 -20.04
N THR A 313 12.02 9.26 -19.52
CA THR A 313 13.29 8.93 -20.17
C THR A 313 13.21 7.54 -20.81
N THR A 314 13.63 7.40 -22.07
CA THR A 314 13.72 6.07 -22.73
C THR A 314 15.16 5.58 -22.85
N PHE A 315 16.05 6.45 -23.31
CA PHE A 315 17.46 6.16 -23.48
C PHE A 315 18.26 7.16 -22.64
N VAL A 316 19.27 6.69 -21.90
CA VAL A 316 20.24 7.58 -21.28
C VAL A 316 21.16 8.06 -22.40
N PRO A 317 21.33 9.38 -22.62
CA PRO A 317 22.35 9.87 -23.52
C PRO A 317 23.72 9.31 -23.11
N GLU A 318 24.52 8.82 -24.06
CA GLU A 318 25.83 8.17 -23.81
C GLU A 318 26.82 9.02 -22.98
N THR A 319 26.53 10.29 -22.75
CA THR A 319 27.28 11.17 -21.85
C THR A 319 26.93 10.92 -20.37
N LEU A 320 27.20 9.71 -19.87
CA LEU A 320 27.49 9.58 -18.44
C LEU A 320 28.83 10.27 -18.16
N PRO A 321 29.02 10.98 -17.04
CA PRO A 321 30.32 11.53 -16.70
C PRO A 321 31.32 10.39 -16.61
N THR A 322 32.31 10.37 -17.50
CA THR A 322 33.57 9.67 -17.29
C THR A 322 34.20 10.20 -16.01
N GLY A 323 33.86 9.60 -14.87
CA GLY A 323 34.29 10.07 -13.57
C GLY A 323 34.08 9.00 -12.51
N ALA A 324 35.18 8.27 -12.26
CA ALA A 324 35.37 7.30 -11.18
C ALA A 324 34.66 5.93 -11.33
N MET A 325 35.15 5.13 -12.28
CA MET A 325 35.38 3.72 -11.93
C MET A 325 36.49 3.71 -10.87
N PRO A 326 36.28 3.14 -9.67
CA PRO A 326 37.38 2.92 -8.74
C PRO A 326 38.34 1.92 -9.41
N GLU A 327 39.60 2.31 -9.54
CA GLU A 327 40.67 1.38 -9.91
C GLU A 327 40.70 0.26 -8.87
N GLY A 328 40.46 -0.97 -9.34
CA GLY A 328 40.64 -2.21 -8.59
C GLY A 328 41.98 -2.84 -8.90
#